data_AF-A0A1G0B1Q7-F1
#
_entry.id   AF-A0A1G0B1Q7-F1
#
_cell.length_a   1.000
_cell.length_b   1.000
_cell.length_c   1.000
_cell.angle_alpha   90.00
_cell.angle_beta   90.00
_cell.angle_gamma   90.00
#
_symmetry.space_group_name_H-M   'P 1'
#
loop_
_entity.id
_entity.type
_entity.pdbx_description
1 polymer ?
#
loop_
_entity_poly.entity_id
_entity_poly.type
_entity_poly.pdbx_seq_one_letter_code
_entity_poly.pdbx_strand_id
1 'polypeptide(L)' 'MRNGSGGIIDSPGDVGGYPELATGPAPPDTDHDGMPDEWESGHGLSASDPADGNADRDGDGYTNIEEYLHSLTERDR' A
#
# COMPACT_ATOMS: atom_id res chain seq x y z
N MET A 1 43.84 20.28 -18.80
CA MET A 1 43.28 19.77 -17.52
C MET A 1 42.60 18.45 -17.83
N ARG A 2 42.79 17.44 -16.98
CA ARG A 2 42.51 16.02 -17.28
C ARG A 2 41.00 15.77 -17.36
N ASN A 3 40.58 14.99 -18.36
CA ASN A 3 39.24 14.41 -18.47
C ASN A 3 38.97 13.55 -17.22
N GLY A 4 38.11 14.05 -16.33
CA GLY A 4 37.64 13.34 -15.14
C GLY A 4 36.38 12.56 -15.47
N SER A 5 36.52 11.48 -16.24
CA SER A 5 35.49 10.44 -16.42
C SER A 5 35.36 9.62 -15.13
N GLY A 6 34.72 10.19 -14.11
CA GLY A 6 34.64 9.58 -12.78
C GLY A 6 33.60 10.24 -11.89
N GLY A 7 32.42 10.55 -12.44
CA GLY A 7 31.26 10.94 -11.65
C GLY A 7 30.81 9.74 -10.82
N ILE A 8 30.83 9.89 -9.49
CA ILE A 8 30.15 8.97 -8.58
C ILE A 8 28.68 9.03 -8.94
N ILE A 9 28.03 7.89 -9.20
CA ILE A 9 26.57 7.78 -9.42
C ILE A 9 25.83 8.64 -8.39
N ASP A 10 25.30 9.78 -8.81
CA ASP A 10 24.67 10.78 -7.98
C ASP A 10 23.15 10.88 -8.24
N SER A 11 22.63 10.09 -9.17
CA SER A 11 21.19 9.92 -9.37
C SER A 11 20.81 8.49 -9.77
N PRO A 12 19.65 7.97 -9.33
CA PRO A 12 19.13 6.68 -9.79
C PRO A 12 19.01 6.57 -11.32
N GLY A 13 18.89 7.71 -12.01
CA GLY A 13 18.91 7.80 -13.47
C GLY A 13 20.22 7.34 -14.12
N ASP A 14 21.36 7.40 -13.42
CA ASP A 14 22.66 7.00 -13.97
C ASP A 14 22.80 5.47 -14.09
N VAL A 15 21.90 4.70 -13.47
CA VAL A 15 21.90 3.24 -13.46
C VAL A 15 20.61 2.62 -14.02
N GLY A 16 19.78 3.40 -14.71
CA GLY A 16 18.57 2.91 -15.39
C GLY A 16 17.25 3.23 -14.70
N GLY A 17 17.26 4.01 -13.61
CA GLY A 17 16.04 4.45 -12.92
C GLY A 17 15.34 3.34 -12.13
N TYR A 18 14.28 3.70 -11.41
CA TYR A 18 13.37 2.72 -10.83
C TYR A 18 12.43 2.20 -11.91
N PRO A 19 12.08 0.90 -11.90
CA PRO A 19 11.03 0.38 -12.78
C PRO A 19 9.73 1.17 -12.54
N GLU A 20 9.09 1.59 -13.62
CA GLU A 20 7.76 2.20 -13.56
C GLU A 20 6.78 1.12 -13.09
N LEU A 21 6.40 1.19 -11.81
CA LEU A 21 5.39 0.31 -11.26
C LEU A 21 4.08 0.64 -11.97
N ALA A 22 3.49 -0.35 -12.64
CA ALA A 22 2.16 -0.22 -13.22
C ALA A 22 1.16 0.00 -12.08
N THR A 23 0.87 1.26 -11.77
CA THR A 23 -0.10 1.63 -10.76
C THR A 23 -1.49 1.55 -11.37
N GLY A 24 -2.32 0.67 -10.83
CA GLY A 24 -3.76 0.75 -11.05
C GLY A 24 -4.34 1.98 -10.33
N PRO A 25 -5.56 2.42 -10.68
CA PRO A 25 -6.28 3.35 -9.83
C PRO A 25 -6.43 2.75 -8.43
N ALA A 26 -6.06 3.52 -7.41
CA ALA A 26 -6.30 3.11 -6.02
C ALA A 26 -7.82 2.97 -5.82
N PRO A 27 -8.28 1.91 -5.12
CA PRO A 27 -9.66 1.82 -4.68
C PRO A 27 -10.05 3.04 -3.82
N PRO A 28 -11.33 3.44 -3.80
CA PRO A 28 -11.81 4.46 -2.87
C PRO A 28 -11.69 3.98 -1.43
N ASP A 29 -11.25 4.89 -0.56
CA ASP A 29 -11.08 4.74 0.89
C ASP A 29 -11.65 6.05 1.49
N THR A 30 -12.86 5.99 2.02
CA THR A 30 -13.68 7.15 2.38
C THR A 30 -13.28 7.78 3.70
N ASP A 31 -12.84 6.99 4.67
CA ASP A 31 -12.40 7.47 5.98
C ASP A 31 -10.88 7.57 6.14
N HIS A 32 -10.13 7.15 5.11
CA HIS A 32 -8.68 7.24 5.01
C HIS A 32 -7.95 6.42 6.06
N ASP A 33 -8.48 5.25 6.39
CA ASP A 33 -7.87 4.34 7.37
C ASP A 33 -6.88 3.34 6.74
N GLY A 34 -6.81 3.31 5.41
CA GLY A 34 -5.93 2.44 4.64
C GLY A 34 -6.62 1.20 4.06
N MET A 35 -7.94 1.04 4.26
CA MET A 35 -8.75 -0.02 3.67
C MET A 35 -9.70 0.52 2.58
N PRO A 36 -9.95 -0.24 1.50
CA PRO A 36 -10.95 0.13 0.50
C PRO A 36 -12.39 -0.02 1.00
N ASP A 37 -13.27 0.91 0.62
CA ASP A 37 -14.71 0.87 0.93
C ASP A 37 -15.36 -0.48 0.52
N GLU A 38 -14.94 -1.03 -0.62
CA GLU A 38 -15.44 -2.32 -1.12
C GLU A 38 -15.01 -3.50 -0.24
N TRP A 39 -13.79 -3.46 0.29
CA TRP A 39 -13.28 -4.49 1.18
C TRP A 39 -13.99 -4.41 2.54
N GLU A 40 -14.11 -3.20 3.08
CA GLU A 40 -14.83 -2.93 4.31
C GLU A 40 -16.29 -3.38 4.23
N SER A 41 -17.01 -3.02 3.16
CA SER A 41 -18.39 -3.45 2.94
C SER A 41 -18.52 -4.98 2.85
N GLY A 42 -17.55 -5.64 2.20
CA GLY A 42 -17.49 -7.09 2.10
C GLY A 42 -17.21 -7.79 3.43
N HIS A 43 -16.45 -7.14 4.32
CA HIS A 43 -16.14 -7.66 5.64
C HIS A 43 -17.16 -7.22 6.68
N GLY A 44 -18.01 -6.22 6.43
CA GLY A 44 -19.03 -5.70 7.36
C GLY A 44 -18.51 -4.58 8.27
N LEU A 45 -17.47 -3.90 7.82
CA LEU A 45 -16.89 -2.71 8.42
C LEU A 45 -17.59 -1.46 7.90
N SER A 46 -17.28 -0.32 8.51
CA SER A 46 -17.87 0.96 8.20
C SER A 46 -16.84 1.85 7.51
N ALA A 47 -17.00 2.00 6.18
CA ALA A 47 -16.25 2.90 5.29
C ALA A 47 -16.45 4.40 5.58
N SER A 48 -16.58 4.77 6.84
CA SER A 48 -16.87 6.11 7.35
C SER A 48 -16.40 6.24 8.80
N ASP A 49 -15.85 5.17 9.40
CA ASP A 49 -15.37 5.14 10.77
C ASP A 49 -13.89 4.72 10.79
N PRO A 50 -12.95 5.67 10.73
CA PRO A 50 -11.52 5.37 10.61
C PRO A 50 -10.92 4.69 11.86
N ALA A 51 -11.70 4.56 12.94
CA ALA A 51 -11.28 3.82 14.11
C ALA A 51 -11.43 2.30 13.93
N ASP A 52 -12.27 1.84 13.01
CA ASP A 52 -12.55 0.43 12.84
C ASP A 52 -11.40 -0.31 12.14
N GLY A 53 -10.59 0.33 11.30
CA GLY A 53 -9.37 -0.27 10.76
C GLY A 53 -8.38 -0.78 11.80
N ASN A 54 -8.32 -0.13 12.97
CA ASN A 54 -7.49 -0.57 14.10
C ASN A 54 -8.24 -1.49 15.09
N ALA A 55 -9.52 -1.78 14.84
CA ALA A 55 -10.30 -2.69 15.67
C ALA A 55 -10.03 -4.15 15.28
N ASP A 56 -10.16 -5.02 16.26
CA ASP A 56 -10.20 -6.48 16.10
C ASP A 56 -11.67 -6.89 16.21
N ARG A 57 -12.35 -6.96 15.06
CA ARG A 57 -13.81 -7.10 15.05
C ARG A 57 -14.25 -8.54 15.28
N ASP A 58 -13.48 -9.52 14.83
CA ASP A 58 -13.81 -10.94 14.97
C ASP A 58 -13.17 -11.59 16.21
N GLY A 59 -12.27 -10.88 16.89
CA GLY A 59 -11.69 -11.26 18.18
C GLY A 59 -10.56 -12.28 18.04
N ASP A 60 -9.95 -12.40 16.87
CA ASP A 60 -8.90 -13.38 16.59
C ASP A 60 -7.48 -12.87 16.95
N GLY A 61 -7.37 -11.59 17.31
CA GLY A 61 -6.14 -10.93 17.70
C GLY A 61 -5.46 -10.13 16.58
N TYR A 62 -6.05 -10.06 15.38
CA TYR A 62 -5.61 -9.21 14.28
C TYR A 62 -6.53 -8.01 14.11
N THR A 63 -5.95 -6.88 13.73
CA THR A 63 -6.72 -5.69 13.35
C THR A 63 -7.25 -5.84 11.92
N ASN A 64 -8.37 -5.19 11.62
CA ASN A 64 -8.96 -5.23 10.28
C ASN A 64 -7.97 -4.78 9.19
N ILE A 65 -7.10 -3.79 9.47
CA ILE A 65 -6.05 -3.36 8.54
C ILE A 65 -5.00 -4.46 8.29
N GLU A 66 -4.64 -5.25 9.30
CA GLU A 66 -3.72 -6.38 9.15
C GLU A 66 -4.34 -7.49 8.29
N GLU A 67 -5.63 -7.77 8.49
CA GLU A 67 -6.38 -8.71 7.66
C GLU A 67 -6.44 -8.23 6.19
N TYR A 68 -6.71 -6.94 5.97
CA TYR A 68 -6.70 -6.36 4.63
C TYR A 68 -5.33 -6.52 3.97
N LEU A 69 -4.25 -6.14 4.64
CA LEU A 69 -2.88 -6.29 4.13
C LEU A 69 -2.54 -7.76 3.83
N HIS A 70 -2.96 -8.70 4.68
CA HIS A 70 -2.79 -10.12 4.44
C HIS A 70 -3.52 -10.55 3.16
N SER A 71 -4.77 -10.11 2.97
CA SER A 71 -5.57 -10.42 1.79
C SER A 71 -4.94 -9.95 0.47
N LEU A 72 -4.21 -8.82 0.48
CA LEU A 72 -3.49 -8.33 -0.69
C LEU A 72 -2.31 -9.23 -1.07
N THR A 73 -1.61 -9.80 -0.08
CA THR A 73 -0.48 -10.71 -0.33
C THR A 73 -0.91 -12.07 -0.87
N GLU A 74 -2.10 -12.54 -0.49
CA GLU A 74 -2.69 -13.77 -1.02
C GLU A 74 -3.19 -13.59 -2.47
N ARG A 75 -3.60 -12.36 -2.84
CA ARG A 75 -4.14 -12.03 -4.17
C ARG A 75 -3.07 -11.95 -5.27
N ASP A 76 -1.79 -11.80 -4.91
CA ASP A 76 -0.66 -11.62 -5.84
C ASP A 76 0.13 -12.92 -6.14
N ARG A 77 -0.49 -14.10 -5.94
CA ARG A 77 0.12 -15.41 -6.23
C ARG A 77 -0.35 -16.00 -7.55
#